data_AF-A0A930BVM2-F1
#
_entry.id   AF-A0A930BVM2-F1
#
_cell.length_a   1.000
_cell.length_b   1.000
_cell.length_c   1.000
_cell.angle_alpha   90.00
_cell.angle_beta   90.00
_cell.angle_gamma   90.00
#
_symmetry.space_group_name_H-M   'P 1'
#
loop_
_entity.id
_entity.type
_entity.pdbx_description
1 polymer ?
#
loop_
_entity_poly.entity_id
_entity_poly.type
_entity_poly.pdbx_seq_one_letter_code
_entity_poly.pdbx_strand_id
1 'polypeptide(L)' 'MSGTPIIRLSPAPNTTMTPVQALHSALADAEQRGMQDVLIIGYDADGCLYIRSSQMTCAEAFFMANKAMRWAECGGEL' A
#
# COMPACT_ATOMS: atom_id res chain seq x y z
N MET A 1 -13.31 5.29 18.15
CA MET A 1 -13.83 4.46 17.04
C MET A 1 -12.65 3.67 16.49
N SER A 2 -12.66 2.35 16.64
CA SER A 2 -11.62 1.50 16.03
C SER A 2 -11.90 1.44 14.53
N GLY A 3 -11.17 2.22 13.73
CA GLY A 3 -11.26 2.13 12.28
C GLY A 3 -10.61 0.83 11.82
N THR A 4 -11.40 -0.08 11.25
CA THR A 4 -10.86 -1.30 10.64
C THR A 4 -9.87 -0.91 9.55
N PRO A 5 -8.63 -1.43 9.55
CA PRO A 5 -7.68 -1.17 8.49
C PRO A 5 -8.24 -1.67 7.15
N ILE A 6 -8.14 -0.84 6.12
CA ILE A 6 -8.52 -1.22 4.75
C ILE A 6 -7.26 -1.69 4.04
N ILE A 7 -7.16 -2.99 3.78
CA ILE A 7 -6.06 -3.58 3.01
C ILE A 7 -6.65 -4.18 1.74
N ARG A 8 -6.34 -3.56 0.58
CA ARG A 8 -6.86 -3.97 -0.74
C ARG A 8 -5.83 -4.79 -1.50
N LEU A 9 -5.43 -5.92 -0.94
CA LEU A 9 -4.56 -6.90 -1.60
C LEU A 9 -5.41 -8.10 -2.01
N SER A 10 -5.51 -8.36 -3.31
CA SER A 10 -6.25 -9.52 -3.83
C SER A 10 -5.32 -10.74 -3.85
N PRO A 11 -5.78 -11.93 -3.43
CA PRO A 11 -5.00 -13.17 -3.51
C PRO A 11 -4.81 -13.64 -4.97
N ALA A 12 -5.67 -13.21 -5.89
CA ALA A 12 -5.52 -13.42 -7.31
C ALA A 12 -4.97 -12.16 -8.01
N PRO A 13 -4.09 -12.29 -9.02
CA PRO A 13 -3.62 -11.15 -9.79
C PRO A 13 -4.79 -10.38 -10.41
N ASN A 14 -4.84 -9.07 -10.17
CA ASN A 14 -5.71 -8.20 -10.94
C ASN A 14 -5.06 -7.94 -12.31
N THR A 15 -5.63 -8.52 -13.36
CA THR A 15 -5.08 -8.43 -14.72
C THR A 15 -5.55 -7.20 -15.50
N THR A 16 -6.46 -6.40 -14.95
CA THR A 16 -7.08 -5.26 -15.65
C THR A 16 -6.68 -3.91 -15.08
N MET A 17 -6.24 -3.85 -13.83
CA MET A 17 -5.80 -2.60 -13.19
C MET A 17 -4.34 -2.30 -13.48
N THR A 18 -4.09 -1.18 -14.15
CA THR A 18 -2.73 -0.67 -14.39
C THR A 18 -2.15 -0.01 -13.14
N PRO A 19 -0.80 0.12 -13.03
CA PRO A 19 -0.17 0.83 -11.92
C PRO A 19 -0.65 2.28 -11.76
N VAL A 20 -0.87 2.99 -12.88
CA VAL A 20 -1.35 4.38 -12.88
C VAL A 20 -2.77 4.49 -12.31
N GLN A 21 -3.66 3.57 -12.68
CA GLN A 21 -5.03 3.53 -12.11
C GLN A 21 -5.00 3.25 -10.60
N ALA A 22 -4.13 2.35 -10.14
CA ALA A 22 -3.98 2.06 -8.71
C ALA A 22 -3.51 3.30 -7.94
N LEU A 23 -2.54 4.03 -8.48
CA LEU A 23 -2.03 5.28 -7.89
C LEU A 23 -3.10 6.38 -7.84
N HIS A 24 -3.89 6.55 -8.92
CA HIS A 24 -5.00 7.51 -8.91
C HIS A 24 -6.09 7.12 -7.89
N SER A 25 -6.41 5.82 -7.74
CA SER A 25 -7.33 5.37 -6.70
C SER A 25 -6.80 5.67 -5.30
N ALA A 26 -5.51 5.48 -5.06
CA ALA A 26 -4.89 5.78 -3.77
C ALA A 26 -4.90 7.28 -3.46
N LEU A 27 -4.70 8.14 -4.47
CA LEU A 27 -4.80 9.58 -4.32
C LEU A 27 -6.23 10.01 -3.91
N ALA A 28 -7.25 9.47 -4.58
CA ALA A 28 -8.64 9.75 -4.22
C ALA A 28 -8.97 9.28 -2.79
N ASP A 29 -8.49 8.10 -2.39
CA ASP A 29 -8.65 7.60 -1.01
C ASP A 29 -7.90 8.52 -0.01
N ALA A 30 -6.72 9.05 -0.36
CA ALA A 30 -5.95 9.96 0.49
C ALA A 30 -6.70 11.27 0.76
N GLU A 31 -7.27 11.87 -0.29
CA GLU A 31 -8.08 13.09 -0.21
C GLU A 31 -9.36 12.88 0.61
N GLN A 32 -10.06 11.77 0.37
CA GLN A 32 -11.36 11.50 1.00
C GLN A 32 -11.26 11.01 2.45
N ARG A 33 -10.19 10.27 2.78
CA ARG A 33 -10.02 9.62 4.10
C ARG A 33 -9.03 10.34 5.00
N GLY A 34 -8.39 11.41 4.52
CA GLY A 34 -7.43 12.20 5.30
C GLY A 34 -6.19 11.39 5.68
N MET A 35 -5.62 10.62 4.73
CA MET A 35 -4.38 9.89 4.98
C MET A 35 -3.27 10.86 5.43
N GLN A 36 -2.55 10.50 6.48
CA GLN A 36 -1.46 11.31 7.01
C GLN A 36 -0.14 11.01 6.29
N ASP A 37 0.12 9.72 6.05
CA ASP A 37 1.35 9.23 5.45
C ASP A 37 1.08 8.07 4.50
N VAL A 38 1.96 7.89 3.51
CA VAL A 38 1.93 6.78 2.54
C VAL A 38 3.30 6.16 2.35
N LEU A 39 3.30 4.84 2.14
CA LEU A 39 4.44 4.07 1.63
C LEU A 39 4.02 3.46 0.29
N ILE A 40 4.72 3.85 -0.78
CA ILE A 40 4.50 3.37 -2.14
C ILE A 40 5.60 2.37 -2.46
N ILE A 41 5.18 1.17 -2.87
CA ILE A 41 6.06 0.08 -3.31
C ILE A 41 5.60 -0.33 -4.69
N GLY A 42 6.53 -0.42 -5.64
CA GLY A 42 6.25 -0.83 -7.01
C GLY A 42 7.49 -1.32 -7.72
N TYR A 43 7.33 -1.65 -8.99
CA TYR A 43 8.43 -1.96 -9.90
C TYR A 43 8.44 -0.95 -11.04
N ASP A 44 9.62 -0.56 -11.48
CA ASP A 44 9.77 0.25 -12.69
C ASP A 44 9.77 -0.62 -13.98
N ALA A 45 10.05 0.02 -15.11
CA ALA A 45 10.06 -0.65 -16.42
C ALA A 45 11.16 -1.71 -16.55
N ASP A 46 12.23 -1.62 -15.76
CA ASP A 46 13.35 -2.56 -15.75
C ASP A 46 13.13 -3.69 -14.72
N GLY A 47 12.00 -3.68 -14.00
CA GLY A 47 11.70 -4.62 -12.93
C GLY A 47 12.49 -4.33 -11.64
N CYS A 48 13.09 -3.14 -11.51
CA CYS A 48 13.77 -2.75 -10.28
C CYS A 48 12.74 -2.33 -9.23
N LEU A 49 13.04 -2.67 -7.98
CA LEU A 49 12.21 -2.31 -6.83
C LEU A 49 12.25 -0.78 -6.62
N TYR A 50 11.08 -0.17 -6.66
CA TYR A 50 10.87 1.24 -6.35
C TYR A 50 10.15 1.36 -5.00
N ILE A 51 10.74 2.12 -4.07
CA ILE A 51 10.13 2.42 -2.77
C ILE A 51 10.21 3.93 -2.52
N ARG A 52 9.08 4.53 -2.15
CA ARG A 52 9.01 5.93 -1.73
C ARG A 52 8.01 6.12 -0.60
N SER A 53 8.37 6.89 0.42
CA SER A 53 7.47 7.31 1.48
C SER A 53 7.17 8.81 1.41
N SER A 54 6.05 9.23 2.00
CA SER A 54 5.79 10.62 2.36
C SER A 54 6.06 10.81 3.85
N GLN A 55 6.68 11.93 4.25
CA GLN A 55 6.71 12.42 5.65
C GLN A 55 7.13 11.41 6.75
N MET A 56 7.73 10.28 6.38
CA MET A 56 8.10 9.19 7.29
C MET A 56 9.61 8.96 7.32
N THR A 57 10.09 8.50 8.46
CA THR A 57 11.43 7.93 8.64
C THR A 57 11.53 6.51 8.07
N CYS A 58 12.76 6.01 7.90
CA CYS A 58 13.00 4.63 7.51
C CYS A 58 12.40 3.62 8.51
N ALA A 59 12.40 3.94 9.81
CA ALA A 59 11.85 3.07 10.84
C ALA A 59 10.33 2.91 10.72
N GLU A 60 9.62 4.00 10.46
CA GLU A 60 8.17 3.98 10.25
C GLU A 60 7.79 3.28 8.95
N ALA A 61 8.55 3.52 7.87
CA ALA A 61 8.36 2.82 6.60
C ALA A 61 8.55 1.30 6.76
N PHE A 62 9.60 0.89 7.50
CA PHE A 62 9.83 -0.52 7.82
C PHE A 62 8.67 -1.11 8.63
N PHE A 63 8.15 -0.37 9.61
CA PHE A 63 7.01 -0.81 10.41
C PHE A 63 5.75 -1.04 9.54
N MET A 64 5.44 -0.13 8.61
CA MET A 64 4.31 -0.30 7.68
C MET A 64 4.48 -1.52 6.77
N ALA A 65 5.68 -1.71 6.20
CA ALA A 65 5.97 -2.86 5.36
C ALA A 65 5.79 -4.19 6.13
N ASN A 66 6.30 -4.27 7.36
CA ASN A 66 6.13 -5.45 8.22
C ASN A 66 4.65 -5.72 8.54
N LYS A 67 3.86 -4.67 8.81
CA LYS A 67 2.41 -4.84 9.06
C LYS A 67 1.69 -5.41 7.83
N ALA A 68 2.02 -4.92 6.64
CA ALA A 68 1.45 -5.43 5.39
C ALA A 68 1.83 -6.90 5.15
N MET A 69 3.10 -7.27 5.40
CA MET A 69 3.59 -8.65 5.32
C MET A 69 2.78 -9.59 6.23
N ARG A 70 2.67 -9.25 7.53
CA ARG A 70 1.95 -10.09 8.51
C ARG A 70 0.48 -10.27 8.16
N TRP A 71 -0.18 -9.22 7.66
CA TRP A 71 -1.56 -9.33 7.21
C TRP A 71 -1.70 -10.30 6.03
N ALA A 72 -0.78 -10.23 5.07
CA ALA A 72 -0.77 -11.12 3.91
C ALA A 72 -0.49 -12.59 4.31
N GLU A 73 0.42 -12.82 5.28
CA GLU A 73 0.71 -14.15 5.84
C GLU A 73 -0.53 -14.80 6.47
N CYS A 74 -1.41 -14.00 7.09
CA CYS A 74 -2.65 -14.48 7.69
C CYS A 74 -3.81 -14.61 6.69
N GLY A 75 -3.55 -14.59 5.37
CA GLY A 75 -4.59 -14.73 4.35
C GLY A 75 -5.59 -13.57 4.31
N GLY A 76 -5.26 -12.45 4.96
CA GLY A 76 -6.13 -11.29 5.09
C GLY A 76 -7.10 -11.30 6.28
N GLU A 77 -6.91 -12.21 7.25
CA GLU A 77 -7.83 -12.41 8.39
C GLU A 77 -7.37 -11.74 9.71
N LEU A 78 -6.49 -10.73 9.65
CA LEU A 78 -5.96 -10.02 10.83
C LEU A 78 -6.80 -8.80 11.26
#